data_AF-A0A7R9HUI5-F1
#
_entry.id   AF-A0A7R9HUI5-F1
#
_cell.length_a   1.000
_cell.length_b   1.000
_cell.length_c   1.000
_cell.angle_alpha   90.00
_cell.angle_beta   90.00
_cell.angle_gamma   90.00
#
_symmetry.space_group_name_H-M   'P 1'
#
loop_
_entity.id
_entity.type
_entity.pdbx_description
1 polymer ?
#
loop_
_entity_poly.entity_id
_entity_poly.type
_entity_poly.pdbx_seq_one_letter_code
_entity_poly.pdbx_strand_id
1 'polypeptide(L)'
;LGEKSSGIRTRVNVQDFYQLRDQSYTSGRLFEDPEFPATDESIYFSKKPNFKCEWKRPREISKNAQFFVEGPSRFDIEQGSIGFKRQPTYHQQPSIAREREAIDLAISGIAREREAIDLAISGIAREREAIDLAISGAGDCWFLAAAANLTLIKNYFYNVIPNDQGFDEKYAGIFHFRFWQYGRWVEVVVDDRLPTKNGKLVYTRSSETNEFWSAIFEKAYAK
;
A
#
# COMPACT_ATOMS: atom_id res chain seq x y z
N LEU A 1 43.28 -5.28 21.60
CA LEU A 1 42.24 -6.33 21.54
C LEU A 1 40.93 -5.69 21.97
N GLY A 2 40.15 -5.24 21.00
CA GLY A 2 38.89 -4.55 21.23
C GLY A 2 37.76 -5.37 20.65
N GLU A 3 36.85 -5.83 21.50
CA GLU A 3 35.54 -6.31 21.08
C GLU A 3 34.54 -5.18 21.32
N LYS A 4 34.08 -4.54 20.24
CA LYS A 4 32.88 -3.72 20.26
C LYS A 4 31.74 -4.60 19.78
N SER A 5 30.93 -5.06 20.72
CA SER A 5 29.63 -5.66 20.44
C SER A 5 28.79 -4.64 19.66
N SER A 6 28.52 -4.90 18.39
CA SER A 6 27.62 -4.10 17.57
C SER A 6 26.20 -4.39 18.03
N GLY A 7 25.62 -3.40 18.72
CA GLY A 7 24.24 -3.43 19.21
C GLY A 7 23.26 -3.82 18.10
N ILE A 8 22.57 -4.91 18.34
CA ILE A 8 21.36 -5.32 17.63
C ILE A 8 20.38 -4.14 17.67
N ARG A 9 20.02 -3.62 16.49
CA ARG A 9 19.02 -2.57 16.32
C ARG A 9 17.70 -2.98 17.00
N THR A 10 17.46 -2.37 18.16
CA THR A 10 16.20 -1.85 18.70
C THR A 10 14.89 -2.49 18.22
N ARG A 11 14.16 -3.08 19.18
CA ARG A 11 12.76 -3.52 19.15
C ARG A 11 11.91 -2.78 18.10
N VAL A 12 11.46 -3.48 17.05
CA VAL A 12 10.35 -3.04 16.21
C VAL A 12 9.13 -2.95 17.13
N ASN A 13 8.58 -1.76 17.32
CA ASN A 13 7.42 -1.57 18.16
C ASN A 13 6.21 -2.07 17.36
N VAL A 14 5.59 -3.17 17.79
CA VAL A 14 4.43 -3.70 17.06
C VAL A 14 3.24 -2.77 17.33
N GLN A 15 2.79 -2.04 16.31
CA GLN A 15 1.58 -1.23 16.38
C GLN A 15 0.34 -2.13 16.36
N ASP A 16 -0.51 -2.04 17.38
CA ASP A 16 -1.81 -2.73 17.45
C ASP A 16 -2.90 -1.80 16.92
N PHE A 17 -3.52 -2.18 15.80
CA PHE A 17 -4.55 -1.37 15.13
C PHE A 17 -5.71 -1.02 16.06
N TYR A 18 -6.28 -2.01 16.76
CA TYR A 18 -7.48 -1.82 17.56
C TYR A 18 -7.20 -0.91 18.76
N GLN A 19 -6.06 -1.12 19.43
CA GLN A 19 -5.66 -0.27 20.55
C GLN A 19 -5.42 1.18 20.12
N LEU A 20 -4.70 1.38 19.01
CA LEU A 20 -4.39 2.73 18.50
C LEU A 20 -5.67 3.44 18.03
N ARG A 21 -6.56 2.74 17.32
CA ARG A 21 -7.86 3.28 16.90
C ARG A 21 -8.70 3.72 18.10
N ASP A 22 -8.84 2.86 19.10
CA ASP A 22 -9.70 3.14 20.25
C ASP A 22 -9.12 4.27 21.12
N GLN A 23 -7.78 4.37 21.23
CA GLN A 23 -7.10 5.49 21.87
C GLN A 23 -7.33 6.81 21.12
N SER A 24 -7.10 6.83 19.80
CA SER A 24 -7.35 8.00 18.96
C SER A 24 -8.81 8.45 19.04
N TYR A 25 -9.74 7.51 18.90
CA TYR A 25 -11.17 7.74 19.01
C TYR A 25 -11.56 8.36 20.37
N THR A 26 -11.11 7.75 21.47
CA THR A 26 -11.44 8.21 22.84
C THR A 26 -10.84 9.59 23.14
N SER A 27 -9.65 9.88 22.60
CA SER A 27 -9.00 11.18 22.77
C SER A 27 -9.60 12.30 21.92
N GLY A 28 -10.49 11.97 20.97
CA GLY A 28 -11.03 12.93 20.00
C GLY A 28 -10.00 13.45 18.99
N ARG A 29 -8.85 12.76 18.84
CA ARG A 29 -7.78 13.13 17.92
C ARG A 29 -7.60 12.05 16.87
N LEU A 30 -7.50 12.47 15.61
CA LEU A 30 -7.19 11.56 14.51
C LEU A 30 -5.76 11.04 14.66
N PHE A 31 -5.57 9.76 14.39
CA PHE A 31 -4.27 9.11 14.41
C PHE A 31 -3.30 9.80 13.45
N GLU A 32 -2.05 9.91 13.90
CA GLU A 32 -0.89 10.35 13.13
C GLU A 32 0.18 9.31 13.36
N ASP A 33 0.68 8.73 12.28
CA ASP A 33 1.60 7.61 12.37
C ASP A 33 3.01 8.11 12.71
N PRO A 34 3.56 7.78 13.90
CA PRO A 34 4.90 8.23 14.27
C PRO A 34 5.99 7.53 13.46
N GLU A 35 5.70 6.38 12.84
CA GLU A 35 6.67 5.60 12.07
C GLU A 35 6.68 5.96 10.58
N PHE A 36 5.64 6.66 10.09
CA PHE A 36 5.50 7.09 8.71
C PHE A 36 4.86 8.48 8.62
N PRO A 37 5.59 9.54 9.04
CA PRO A 37 5.01 10.87 9.22
C PRO A 37 4.60 11.50 7.88
N ALA A 38 3.57 12.34 7.88
CA ALA A 38 3.10 13.05 6.69
C ALA A 38 4.01 14.22 6.28
N THR A 39 5.25 13.91 5.89
CA THR A 39 6.27 14.88 5.46
C THR A 39 6.82 14.51 4.07
N ASP A 40 7.58 15.41 3.45
CA ASP A 40 8.20 15.15 2.15
C ASP A 40 9.13 13.92 2.21
N GLU A 41 9.78 13.65 3.34
CA GLU A 41 10.71 12.54 3.52
C GLU A 41 10.05 11.16 3.39
N SER A 42 8.77 11.03 3.74
CA SER A 42 8.03 9.77 3.61
C SER A 42 7.59 9.47 2.17
N ILE A 43 7.76 10.42 1.26
CA ILE A 43 7.40 10.29 -0.15
C ILE A 43 8.63 9.98 -1.01
N TYR A 44 9.83 10.40 -0.59
CA TYR A 44 11.00 10.46 -1.49
C TYR A 44 12.20 9.65 -0.98
N PHE A 45 12.47 8.52 -1.63
CA PHE A 45 13.73 7.78 -1.43
C PHE A 45 14.91 8.33 -2.23
N SER A 46 14.69 9.10 -3.30
CA SER A 46 15.77 9.50 -4.21
C SER A 46 15.70 10.92 -4.78
N LYS A 47 14.51 11.45 -5.10
CA LYS A 47 14.40 12.78 -5.71
C LYS A 47 13.14 13.52 -5.27
N LYS A 48 13.32 14.68 -4.63
CA LYS A 48 12.25 15.60 -4.32
C LYS A 48 11.61 16.10 -5.63
N PRO A 49 10.29 16.02 -5.81
CA PRO A 49 9.61 16.51 -6.98
C PRO A 49 9.62 18.04 -6.97
N ASN A 50 9.48 18.62 -8.16
CA ASN A 50 9.45 20.06 -8.35
C ASN A 50 8.10 20.71 -7.95
N PHE A 51 7.39 20.14 -6.99
CA PHE A 51 6.15 20.71 -6.44
C PHE A 51 6.08 20.48 -4.94
N LYS A 52 5.36 21.37 -4.25
CA LYS A 52 5.05 21.21 -2.82
C LYS A 52 3.92 20.19 -2.68
N CYS A 53 4.18 19.10 -1.98
CA CYS A 53 3.16 18.10 -1.68
C CYS A 53 2.31 18.57 -0.49
N GLU A 54 0.99 18.44 -0.60
CA GLU A 54 0.04 18.68 0.48
C GLU A 54 -0.46 17.34 0.99
N TRP A 55 -0.31 17.06 2.28
CA TRP A 55 -0.88 15.85 2.88
C TRP A 55 -2.30 16.14 3.37
N LYS A 56 -3.28 15.43 2.82
CA LYS A 56 -4.70 15.59 3.13
C LYS A 56 -5.34 14.25 3.45
N ARG A 57 -6.25 14.22 4.41
CA ARG A 57 -7.09 13.07 4.69
C ARG A 57 -8.20 12.97 3.64
N PRO A 58 -8.72 11.76 3.36
CA PRO A 58 -9.85 11.52 2.46
C PRO A 58 -11.03 12.47 2.67
N ARG A 59 -11.43 12.74 3.92
CA ARG A 59 -12.54 13.67 4.24
C ARG A 59 -12.24 15.15 3.92
N GLU A 60 -10.97 15.53 3.77
CA GLU A 60 -10.56 16.85 3.29
C GLU A 60 -10.54 16.94 1.76
N ILE A 61 -10.43 15.79 1.08
CA ILE A 61 -10.43 15.67 -0.40
C ILE A 61 -11.87 15.52 -0.91
N SER A 62 -12.68 14.68 -0.26
CA SER A 62 -14.08 14.40 -0.59
C SER A 62 -14.92 14.32 0.68
N LYS A 63 -15.99 15.11 0.76
CA LYS A 63 -16.89 15.15 1.93
C LYS A 63 -17.56 13.80 2.22
N ASN A 64 -17.83 13.03 1.18
CA ASN A 64 -18.45 11.70 1.25
C ASN A 64 -17.39 10.59 1.05
N ALA A 65 -16.20 10.75 1.62
CA ALA A 65 -15.15 9.74 1.55
C ALA A 65 -15.65 8.37 2.02
N GLN A 66 -15.43 7.36 1.19
CA GLN A 66 -15.75 5.96 1.39
C GLN A 66 -14.48 5.14 1.30
N PHE A 67 -14.44 4.03 2.04
CA PHE A 67 -13.34 3.07 1.91
C PHE A 67 -13.57 2.22 0.66
N PHE A 68 -14.79 1.70 0.51
CA PHE A 68 -15.31 1.08 -0.71
C PHE A 68 -16.63 1.75 -1.12
N VAL A 69 -16.87 1.97 -2.41
CA VAL A 69 -18.14 2.53 -2.93
C VAL A 69 -19.13 1.42 -3.33
N GLU A 70 -18.66 0.33 -3.94
CA GLU A 70 -19.49 -0.85 -4.28
C GLU A 70 -18.78 -2.19 -3.97
N GLY A 71 -17.88 -2.15 -2.97
CA GLY A 71 -16.92 -3.22 -2.70
C GLY A 71 -15.67 -3.11 -3.57
N PRO A 72 -14.66 -3.98 -3.37
CA PRO A 72 -13.41 -3.88 -4.09
C PRO A 72 -13.56 -4.29 -5.55
N SER A 73 -13.06 -3.46 -6.44
CA SER A 73 -13.08 -3.62 -7.89
C SER A 73 -11.72 -3.30 -8.50
N ARG A 74 -11.40 -3.96 -9.61
CA ARG A 74 -10.15 -3.71 -10.34
C ARG A 74 -10.07 -2.29 -10.93
N PHE A 75 -11.23 -1.65 -11.10
CA PHE A 75 -11.35 -0.28 -11.62
C PHE A 75 -11.01 0.77 -10.55
N ASP A 76 -10.87 0.37 -9.29
CA ASP A 76 -10.54 1.26 -8.17
C ASP A 76 -9.05 1.60 -8.12
N ILE A 77 -8.26 1.06 -9.06
CA ILE A 77 -6.81 1.21 -9.17
C ILE A 77 -6.48 1.90 -10.48
N GLU A 78 -6.40 3.23 -10.42
CA GLU A 78 -5.83 4.08 -11.46
C GLU A 78 -4.50 4.66 -10.97
N GLN A 79 -3.44 4.50 -11.76
CA GLN A 79 -2.16 5.14 -11.45
C GLN A 79 -2.28 6.67 -11.58
N GLY A 80 -1.88 7.40 -10.54
CA GLY A 80 -1.83 8.86 -10.55
C GLY A 80 -0.81 9.43 -11.53
N SER A 81 -0.79 10.76 -11.64
CA SER A 81 0.04 11.49 -12.62
C SER A 81 1.55 11.33 -12.38
N ILE A 82 1.97 10.76 -11.25
CA ILE A 82 3.36 10.54 -10.86
C ILE A 82 3.46 9.12 -10.27
N GLY A 83 3.83 8.14 -11.09
CA GLY A 83 4.37 6.88 -10.56
C GLY A 83 5.78 7.10 -9.97
N PHE A 84 6.27 6.22 -9.09
CA PHE A 84 7.68 6.27 -8.69
C PHE A 84 8.56 6.17 -9.94
N LYS A 85 9.17 7.27 -10.39
CA LYS A 85 10.18 7.18 -11.45
C LYS A 85 11.50 6.81 -10.80
N ARG A 86 11.78 5.50 -10.64
CA ARG A 86 13.18 5.06 -10.59
C ARG A 86 13.78 5.40 -11.94
N GLN A 87 14.69 6.38 -12.00
CA GLN A 87 15.52 6.54 -13.19
C GLN A 87 16.40 5.30 -13.34
N PRO A 88 16.57 4.76 -14.56
CA PRO A 88 17.54 3.72 -14.80
C PRO A 88 18.93 4.36 -14.78
N THR A 89 19.57 4.42 -13.60
CA THR A 89 21.02 4.50 -13.58
C THR A 89 21.53 3.10 -13.89
N TYR A 90 21.78 2.87 -15.19
CA TYR A 90 22.71 1.83 -15.63
C TYR A 90 23.97 1.98 -14.75
N HIS A 91 24.42 0.86 -14.18
CA HIS A 91 25.50 0.73 -13.20
C HIS A 91 25.04 0.65 -11.74
N GLN A 92 25.06 -0.60 -11.25
CA GLN A 92 24.87 -1.09 -9.88
C GLN A 92 23.42 -1.38 -9.43
N GLN A 93 22.76 -2.34 -10.09
CA GLN A 93 21.58 -3.04 -9.55
C GLN A 93 21.99 -4.24 -8.67
N PRO A 94 21.55 -4.35 -7.41
CA PRO A 94 21.29 -5.63 -6.78
C PRO A 94 20.02 -6.21 -7.44
N SER A 95 20.26 -7.07 -8.43
CA SER A 95 19.36 -7.95 -9.18
C SER A 95 17.85 -7.91 -8.87
N ILE A 96 17.09 -7.64 -9.93
CA ILE A 96 15.68 -8.02 -10.22
C ILE A 96 15.23 -9.36 -9.59
N ALA A 97 16.15 -10.28 -9.32
CA ALA A 97 15.91 -11.53 -8.59
C ALA A 97 15.34 -11.33 -7.17
N ARG A 98 15.75 -10.31 -6.40
CA ARG A 98 15.23 -10.07 -5.04
C ARG A 98 13.80 -9.50 -5.03
N GLU A 99 13.48 -8.69 -6.03
CA GLU A 99 12.13 -8.13 -6.21
C GLU A 99 11.18 -9.20 -6.76
N ARG A 100 11.66 -10.09 -7.66
CA ARG A 100 10.94 -11.32 -8.06
C ARG A 100 10.71 -12.27 -6.90
N GLU A 101 11.70 -12.46 -6.02
CA GLU A 101 11.57 -13.32 -4.85
C GLU A 101 10.51 -12.80 -3.86
N ALA A 102 10.35 -11.48 -3.71
CA ALA A 102 9.30 -10.89 -2.87
C ALA A 102 7.89 -11.10 -3.45
N ILE A 103 7.74 -11.00 -4.77
CA ILE A 103 6.49 -11.29 -5.49
C ILE A 103 6.18 -12.79 -5.43
N ASP A 104 7.17 -13.64 -5.70
CA ASP A 104 7.05 -15.10 -5.56
C ASP A 104 6.75 -15.49 -4.11
N LEU A 105 7.25 -14.75 -3.12
CA LEU A 105 6.94 -14.99 -1.71
C LEU A 105 5.52 -14.57 -1.34
N ALA A 106 5.04 -13.41 -1.81
CA ALA A 106 3.66 -12.97 -1.63
C ALA A 106 2.66 -13.91 -2.33
N ILE A 107 2.99 -14.34 -3.56
CA ILE A 107 2.26 -15.36 -4.31
C ILE A 107 2.39 -16.74 -3.63
N SER A 108 3.53 -17.09 -3.04
CA SER A 108 3.72 -18.35 -2.32
C SER A 108 2.93 -18.43 -1.01
N GLY A 109 2.65 -17.27 -0.40
CA GLY A 109 1.72 -17.15 0.73
C GLY A 109 0.28 -17.47 0.33
N ILE A 110 -0.12 -17.03 -0.87
CA ILE A 110 -1.38 -17.42 -1.54
C ILE A 110 -1.31 -18.89 -2.00
N ALA A 111 -0.11 -19.42 -2.26
CA ALA A 111 0.11 -20.75 -2.83
C ALA A 111 -0.12 -21.95 -1.90
N ARG A 112 -0.62 -21.76 -0.67
CA ARG A 112 -0.99 -22.90 0.18
C ARG A 112 -2.39 -23.46 -0.08
N GLU A 113 -3.18 -22.80 -0.92
CA GLU A 113 -4.49 -23.29 -1.38
C GLU A 113 -4.47 -23.41 -2.90
N ARG A 114 -4.11 -24.61 -3.36
CA ARG A 114 -3.82 -25.00 -4.75
C ARG A 114 -4.87 -24.57 -5.79
N GLU A 115 -6.13 -24.43 -5.37
CA GLU A 115 -7.24 -24.03 -6.25
C GLU A 115 -7.19 -22.56 -6.67
N ALA A 116 -6.76 -21.66 -5.78
CA ALA A 116 -6.68 -20.23 -6.08
C ALA A 116 -5.52 -19.92 -7.03
N ILE A 117 -4.46 -20.72 -6.97
CA ILE A 117 -3.32 -20.63 -7.88
C ILE A 117 -3.71 -21.07 -9.29
N ASP A 118 -4.43 -22.18 -9.47
CA ASP A 118 -4.82 -22.62 -10.81
C ASP A 118 -5.82 -21.65 -11.46
N LEU A 119 -6.68 -21.01 -10.66
CA LEU A 119 -7.57 -19.92 -11.12
C LEU A 119 -6.82 -18.62 -11.40
N ALA A 120 -5.85 -18.23 -10.55
CA ALA A 120 -5.02 -17.05 -10.77
C ALA A 120 -4.06 -17.25 -11.96
N ILE A 121 -3.44 -18.43 -12.11
CA ILE A 121 -2.56 -18.80 -13.24
C ILE A 121 -3.36 -18.90 -14.54
N SER A 122 -4.58 -19.45 -14.53
CA SER A 122 -5.45 -19.45 -15.73
C SER A 122 -6.01 -18.07 -16.08
N GLY A 123 -6.06 -17.14 -15.12
CA GLY A 123 -6.27 -15.71 -15.33
C GLY A 123 -5.04 -14.99 -15.88
N ILE A 124 -3.86 -15.21 -15.27
CA ILE A 124 -2.57 -14.64 -15.64
C ILE A 124 -2.13 -15.11 -17.04
N ALA A 125 -2.43 -16.35 -17.42
CA ALA A 125 -2.16 -16.88 -18.75
C ALA A 125 -2.94 -16.15 -19.87
N ARG A 126 -3.94 -15.31 -19.51
CA ARG A 126 -4.69 -14.47 -20.46
C ARG A 126 -4.26 -13.00 -20.50
N GLU A 127 -3.42 -12.51 -19.59
CA GLU A 127 -3.00 -11.09 -19.57
C GLU A 127 -1.51 -10.92 -19.90
N ARG A 128 -1.22 -11.00 -21.20
CA ARG A 128 0.02 -10.44 -21.79
C ARG A 128 0.13 -8.92 -21.62
N GLU A 129 -0.99 -8.21 -21.40
CA GLU A 129 -1.02 -6.74 -21.25
C GLU A 129 -0.40 -6.24 -19.93
N ALA A 130 -0.49 -6.98 -18.82
CA ALA A 130 0.10 -6.57 -17.54
C ALA A 130 1.64 -6.62 -17.57
N ILE A 131 2.22 -7.50 -18.40
CA ILE A 131 3.67 -7.62 -18.60
C ILE A 131 4.20 -6.43 -19.43
N ASP A 132 3.46 -5.98 -20.44
CA ASP A 132 3.84 -4.80 -21.22
C ASP A 132 3.76 -3.50 -20.38
N LEU A 133 2.82 -3.43 -19.43
CA LEU A 133 2.74 -2.32 -18.48
C LEU A 133 3.94 -2.30 -17.51
N ALA A 134 4.38 -3.47 -17.05
CA ALA A 134 5.57 -3.65 -16.20
C ALA A 134 6.89 -3.23 -16.89
N ILE A 135 6.94 -3.30 -18.21
CA ILE A 135 8.12 -2.93 -19.03
C ILE A 135 8.14 -1.42 -19.36
N SER A 136 7.03 -0.70 -19.15
CA SER A 136 6.84 0.69 -19.58
C SER A 136 7.48 1.79 -18.70
N GLY A 137 8.12 1.45 -17.59
CA GLY A 137 8.93 2.39 -16.80
C GLY A 137 8.17 3.26 -15.79
N ALA A 138 7.02 2.79 -15.28
CA ALA A 138 6.33 3.38 -14.13
C ALA A 138 6.60 2.51 -12.88
N GLY A 139 7.23 3.05 -11.83
CA GLY A 139 7.91 2.27 -10.79
C GLY A 139 7.08 1.35 -9.89
N ASP A 140 5.74 1.40 -9.94
CA ASP A 140 4.87 0.64 -9.04
C ASP A 140 3.77 -0.14 -9.76
N CYS A 141 3.78 -0.18 -11.09
CA CYS A 141 2.75 -0.84 -11.90
C CYS A 141 2.56 -2.34 -11.57
N TRP A 142 3.62 -3.01 -11.09
CA TRP A 142 3.56 -4.40 -10.67
C TRP A 142 2.75 -4.59 -9.37
N PHE A 143 2.83 -3.65 -8.43
CA PHE A 143 2.07 -3.69 -7.17
C PHE A 143 0.59 -3.42 -7.44
N LEU A 144 0.30 -2.40 -8.26
CA LEU A 144 -1.06 -2.06 -8.65
C LEU A 144 -1.74 -3.16 -9.46
N ALA A 145 -1.01 -3.82 -10.36
CA ALA A 145 -1.51 -4.99 -11.08
C ALA A 145 -1.80 -6.17 -10.13
N ALA A 146 -0.94 -6.41 -9.13
CA ALA A 146 -1.18 -7.42 -8.11
C ALA A 146 -2.42 -7.09 -7.25
N ALA A 147 -2.56 -5.83 -6.83
CA ALA A 147 -3.71 -5.35 -6.07
C ALA A 147 -5.02 -5.49 -6.86
N ALA A 148 -5.01 -5.17 -8.15
CA ALA A 148 -6.17 -5.31 -9.04
C ALA A 148 -6.56 -6.78 -9.26
N ASN A 149 -5.59 -7.68 -9.36
CA ASN A 149 -5.89 -9.11 -9.43
C ASN A 149 -6.44 -9.66 -8.11
N LEU A 150 -5.97 -9.13 -6.98
CA LEU A 150 -6.46 -9.54 -5.67
C LEU A 150 -7.97 -9.29 -5.50
N THR A 151 -8.52 -8.22 -6.10
CA THR A 151 -9.96 -7.92 -6.04
C THR A 151 -10.81 -9.03 -6.68
N LEU A 152 -10.24 -9.85 -7.58
CA LEU A 152 -10.93 -10.96 -8.23
C LEU A 152 -11.07 -12.19 -7.31
N ILE A 153 -10.30 -12.26 -6.21
CA ILE A 153 -10.29 -13.40 -5.28
C ILE A 153 -10.67 -12.95 -3.86
N LYS A 154 -11.97 -12.66 -3.68
CA LYS A 154 -12.52 -12.00 -2.47
C LYS A 154 -12.04 -12.58 -1.13
N ASN A 155 -11.90 -13.91 -1.02
CA ASN A 155 -11.46 -14.55 0.22
C ASN A 155 -10.02 -14.15 0.62
N TYR A 156 -9.10 -14.02 -0.35
CA TYR A 156 -7.74 -13.53 -0.05
C TYR A 156 -7.68 -12.02 0.03
N PHE A 157 -8.52 -11.31 -0.73
CA PHE A 157 -8.62 -9.87 -0.63
C PHE A 157 -8.84 -9.42 0.81
N TYR A 158 -9.84 -9.99 1.49
CA TYR A 158 -10.13 -9.62 2.87
C TYR A 158 -9.11 -10.13 3.90
N ASN A 159 -8.23 -11.05 3.53
CA ASN A 159 -7.07 -11.40 4.36
C ASN A 159 -5.99 -10.31 4.30
N VAL A 160 -5.85 -9.59 3.19
CA VAL A 160 -4.86 -8.52 2.99
C VAL A 160 -5.43 -7.15 3.39
N ILE A 161 -6.70 -6.90 3.03
CA ILE A 161 -7.43 -5.65 3.26
C ILE A 161 -8.68 -5.99 4.08
N PRO A 162 -8.57 -6.00 5.42
CA PRO A 162 -9.70 -6.28 6.30
C PRO A 162 -10.88 -5.34 6.04
N ASN A 163 -12.11 -5.84 6.23
CA ASN A 163 -13.36 -5.10 6.00
C ASN A 163 -13.96 -4.48 7.27
N ASP A 164 -13.21 -4.46 8.37
CA ASP A 164 -13.56 -3.87 9.67
C ASP A 164 -13.00 -2.45 9.86
N GLN A 165 -12.68 -1.79 8.74
CA GLN A 165 -12.16 -0.43 8.67
C GLN A 165 -12.96 0.42 7.67
N GLY A 166 -13.03 1.72 7.92
CA GLY A 166 -13.76 2.63 7.05
C GLY A 166 -13.92 4.03 7.62
N PHE A 167 -14.79 4.81 6.98
CA PHE A 167 -15.13 6.18 7.38
C PHE A 167 -16.46 6.23 8.16
N ASP A 168 -16.73 5.22 8.99
CA ASP A 168 -17.96 5.08 9.76
C ASP A 168 -17.90 5.83 11.12
N GLU A 169 -18.77 5.45 12.06
CA GLU A 169 -18.89 6.04 13.40
C GLU A 169 -17.64 5.86 14.28
N LYS A 170 -16.80 4.85 14.00
CA LYS A 170 -15.55 4.59 14.72
C LYS A 170 -14.31 5.14 14.01
N TYR A 171 -14.52 5.96 12.97
CA TYR A 171 -13.44 6.60 12.25
C TYR A 171 -12.51 7.39 13.18
N ALA A 172 -11.22 7.06 13.15
CA ALA A 172 -10.17 7.72 13.91
C ALA A 172 -8.94 8.08 13.05
N GLY A 173 -9.09 8.12 11.71
CA GLY A 173 -8.01 8.46 10.78
C GLY A 173 -6.88 7.43 10.71
N ILE A 174 -7.20 6.15 10.95
CA ILE A 174 -6.28 5.01 11.06
C ILE A 174 -6.84 3.82 10.26
N PHE A 175 -5.96 3.10 9.57
CA PHE A 175 -6.27 1.95 8.74
C PHE A 175 -5.18 0.88 8.92
N HIS A 176 -5.49 -0.37 8.58
CA HIS A 176 -4.54 -1.48 8.66
C HIS A 176 -4.66 -2.46 7.49
N PHE A 177 -3.53 -3.09 7.18
CA PHE A 177 -3.38 -4.05 6.08
C PHE A 177 -2.45 -5.17 6.52
N ARG A 178 -2.56 -6.33 5.86
CA ARG A 178 -1.73 -7.49 6.17
C ARG A 178 -0.90 -7.89 4.96
N PHE A 179 0.41 -7.91 5.14
CA PHE A 179 1.36 -8.32 4.12
C PHE A 179 2.03 -9.63 4.51
N TRP A 180 2.23 -10.52 3.55
CA TRP A 180 3.02 -11.72 3.76
C TRP A 180 4.51 -11.40 3.54
N GLN A 181 5.30 -11.42 4.60
CA GLN A 181 6.73 -11.11 4.56
C GLN A 181 7.52 -12.23 5.21
N TYR A 182 8.44 -12.85 4.46
CA TYR A 182 9.36 -13.88 4.95
C TYR A 182 8.68 -15.04 5.71
N GLY A 183 7.56 -15.53 5.19
CA GLY A 183 6.87 -16.68 5.77
C GLY A 183 5.91 -16.36 6.93
N ARG A 184 5.65 -15.07 7.20
CA ARG A 184 4.71 -14.63 8.24
C ARG A 184 3.81 -13.50 7.75
N TRP A 185 2.61 -13.42 8.32
CA TRP A 185 1.76 -12.25 8.19
C TRP A 185 2.30 -11.11 9.07
N VAL A 186 2.41 -9.93 8.48
CA VAL A 186 2.78 -8.69 9.14
C VAL A 186 1.63 -7.72 8.96
N GLU A 187 1.06 -7.25 10.07
CA GLU A 187 0.06 -6.19 10.05
C GLU A 187 0.77 -4.83 10.03
N VAL A 188 0.36 -3.97 9.11
CA VAL A 188 0.87 -2.62 8.95
C VAL A 188 -0.28 -1.65 9.18
N VAL A 189 -0.07 -0.75 10.13
CA VAL A 189 -1.00 0.32 10.49
C VAL A 189 -0.52 1.62 9.86
N VAL A 190 -1.42 2.41 9.30
CA VAL A 190 -1.12 3.74 8.75
C VAL A 190 -2.21 4.73 9.13
N ASP A 191 -1.85 6.01 9.24
CA ASP A 191 -2.86 7.07 9.18
C ASP A 191 -3.36 7.27 7.74
N ASP A 192 -4.47 7.99 7.58
CA ASP A 192 -5.09 8.24 6.26
C ASP A 192 -4.66 9.54 5.58
N ARG A 193 -3.60 10.22 6.04
CA ARG A 193 -3.07 11.36 5.29
C ARG A 193 -2.44 10.86 3.99
N LEU A 194 -2.90 11.39 2.86
CA LEU A 194 -2.43 11.03 1.53
C LEU A 194 -1.77 12.22 0.84
N PRO A 195 -0.73 12.00 0.02
CA PRO A 195 -0.06 13.06 -0.73
C PRO A 195 -0.95 13.56 -1.86
N THR A 196 -1.15 14.88 -1.90
CA THR A 196 -1.98 15.57 -2.88
C THR A 196 -1.26 16.75 -3.53
N LYS A 197 -1.72 17.08 -4.73
CA LYS A 197 -1.34 18.29 -5.47
C LYS A 197 -2.62 18.94 -5.98
N ASN A 198 -2.85 20.20 -5.58
CA ASN A 198 -4.08 20.93 -5.91
C ASN A 198 -5.36 20.15 -5.51
N GLY A 199 -5.34 19.48 -4.36
CA GLY A 199 -6.46 18.68 -3.85
C GLY A 199 -6.71 17.35 -4.58
N LYS A 200 -5.83 16.93 -5.50
CA LYS A 200 -5.89 15.63 -6.17
C LYS A 200 -4.78 14.71 -5.67
N LEU A 201 -5.07 13.43 -5.52
CA LEU A 201 -4.08 12.41 -5.15
C LEU A 201 -2.93 12.39 -6.16
N VAL A 202 -1.69 12.30 -5.65
CA VAL A 202 -0.48 12.26 -6.46
C VAL A 202 -0.25 10.87 -7.06
N TYR A 203 -0.53 9.83 -6.26
CA TYR A 203 -0.35 8.43 -6.60
C TYR A 203 -1.67 7.73 -6.93
N THR A 204 -1.84 6.48 -6.53
CA THR A 204 -3.01 5.67 -6.85
C THR A 204 -4.30 6.35 -6.41
N ARG A 205 -5.32 6.22 -7.24
CA ARG A 205 -6.67 6.73 -7.03
C ARG A 205 -7.69 5.78 -7.64
N SER A 206 -8.94 5.87 -7.23
CA SER A 206 -10.05 5.21 -7.92
C SER A 206 -10.63 6.11 -9.02
N SER A 207 -11.30 5.50 -10.00
CA SER A 207 -12.21 6.23 -10.90
C SER A 207 -13.34 6.90 -10.11
N GLU A 208 -13.76 6.29 -9.00
CA GLU A 208 -14.68 6.86 -8.02
C GLU A 208 -13.94 7.86 -7.12
N THR A 209 -14.21 9.15 -7.31
CA THR A 209 -13.47 10.24 -6.64
C THR A 209 -13.61 10.28 -5.12
N ASN A 210 -14.56 9.54 -4.56
CA ASN A 210 -14.79 9.42 -3.13
C ASN A 210 -14.34 8.07 -2.55
N GLU A 211 -13.66 7.21 -3.33
CA GLU A 211 -13.13 5.92 -2.88
C GLU A 211 -11.62 5.98 -2.64
N PHE A 212 -11.15 5.41 -1.51
CA PHE A 212 -9.78 5.62 -1.04
C PHE A 212 -9.01 4.36 -0.63
N TRP A 213 -9.60 3.15 -0.65
CA TRP A 213 -8.88 1.96 -0.18
C TRP A 213 -7.56 1.72 -0.92
N SER A 214 -7.52 1.91 -2.23
CA SER A 214 -6.34 1.63 -3.06
C SER A 214 -5.19 2.60 -2.76
N ALA A 215 -5.50 3.88 -2.56
CA ALA A 215 -4.53 4.90 -2.17
C ALA A 215 -3.95 4.66 -0.77
N ILE A 216 -4.81 4.29 0.19
CA ILE A 216 -4.37 3.99 1.57
C ILE A 216 -3.58 2.67 1.61
N PHE A 217 -3.96 1.68 0.79
CA PHE A 217 -3.26 0.41 0.66
C PHE A 217 -1.85 0.59 0.07
N GLU A 218 -1.71 1.40 -0.99
CA GLU A 218 -0.41 1.76 -1.54
C GLU A 218 0.48 2.46 -0.51
N LYS A 219 -0.08 3.37 0.29
CA LYS A 219 0.64 4.00 1.41
C LYS A 219 1.14 2.98 2.42
N ALA A 220 0.30 2.01 2.80
CA ALA A 220 0.69 0.96 3.74
C ALA A 220 1.78 0.05 3.18
N TYR A 221 1.85 -0.15 1.86
CA TYR A 221 2.93 -0.89 1.23
C TYR A 221 4.24 -0.09 1.16
N ALA A 222 4.16 1.23 1.06
CA ALA A 222 5.31 2.12 1.04
C ALA A 222 6.00 2.27 2.42
N LYS A 223 5.26 2.03 3.49
CA LYS A 223 5.76 1.99 4.87
C LYS A 223 6.53 0.69 5.15
#